data_AF-A0AAD4LZ39-F1
#
_entry.id   AF-A0AAD4LZ39-F1
#
_cell.length_a   1.000
_cell.length_b   1.000
_cell.length_c   1.000
_cell.angle_alpha   90.00
_cell.angle_beta   90.00
_cell.angle_gamma   90.00
#
_symmetry.space_group_name_H-M   'P 1'
#
loop_
_entity.id
_entity.type
_entity.pdbx_description
1 polymer ?
#
loop_
_entity_poly.entity_id
_entity_poly.type
_entity_poly.pdbx_seq_one_letter_code
_entity_poly.pdbx_strand_id
1 'polypeptide(L)'
;MSGLEDELRSEGIAFIGGTVSIIHHIPSHHHFNAHLIFRRSQDPADNTLSTPGEIPPDPSVGAVLVGLDTSINYTKLSRAFRYLHSNPECAFLATNEDSTYPSEKGLLPGAGAILAPLRTALGPNRPVTAIGKPNGLMLDAIKAKHSFDPKRTIMVGDRLNTDIEFGKSGGLATLLVLTGITSEEELTGPNPSTIVPDYVTASIGDLRKALSN
;
A
#
# COMPACT_ATOMS: atom_id res chain seq x y z
N MET A 1 -5.30 -10.48 -10.12
CA MET A 1 -5.69 -9.07 -9.87
C MET A 1 -4.48 -8.26 -10.32
N SER A 2 -4.64 -7.32 -11.25
CA SER A 2 -3.52 -6.47 -11.69
C SER A 2 -3.11 -5.59 -10.51
N GLY A 3 -1.82 -5.59 -10.18
CA GLY A 3 -1.28 -4.75 -9.11
C GLY A 3 -1.10 -3.31 -9.58
N LEU A 4 -0.80 -2.38 -8.66
CA LEU A 4 -0.45 -1.00 -9.03
C LEU A 4 0.74 -0.94 -10.02
N GLU A 5 1.64 -1.91 -9.94
CA GLU A 5 2.74 -2.08 -10.90
C GLU A 5 2.24 -2.34 -12.33
N ASP A 6 1.16 -3.09 -12.50
CA ASP A 6 0.57 -3.38 -13.81
C ASP A 6 -0.15 -2.15 -14.37
N GLU A 7 -0.80 -1.38 -13.51
CA GLU A 7 -1.47 -0.13 -13.90
C GLU A 7 -0.46 0.89 -14.43
N LEU A 8 0.62 1.12 -13.69
CA LEU A 8 1.72 2.00 -14.13
C LEU A 8 2.30 1.57 -15.47
N ARG A 9 2.44 0.26 -15.71
CA ARG A 9 2.90 -0.29 -17.00
C ARG A 9 1.90 -0.03 -18.12
N SER A 10 0.60 -0.20 -17.85
CA SER A 10 -0.44 0.02 -18.85
C SER A 10 -0.52 1.48 -19.30
N GLU A 11 -0.20 2.41 -18.40
CA GLU A 11 -0.12 3.85 -18.66
C GLU A 11 1.24 4.30 -19.22
N GLY A 12 2.19 3.37 -19.42
CA GLY A 12 3.53 3.67 -19.93
C GLY A 12 4.40 4.48 -18.97
N ILE A 13 4.07 4.50 -17.68
CA ILE A 13 4.81 5.23 -16.65
C ILE A 13 5.99 4.37 -16.17
N ALA A 14 7.22 4.82 -16.42
CA ALA A 14 8.39 4.19 -15.84
C ALA A 14 8.46 4.47 -14.34
N PHE A 15 8.71 3.44 -13.53
CA PHE A 15 8.73 3.55 -12.08
C PHE A 15 9.81 2.68 -11.44
N ILE A 16 10.14 3.00 -10.20
CA ILE A 16 11.05 2.21 -9.35
C ILE A 16 10.32 1.81 -8.05
N GLY A 17 10.63 0.65 -7.49
CA GLY A 17 10.08 0.17 -6.22
C GLY A 17 9.02 -0.92 -6.41
N GLY A 18 8.02 -1.01 -5.52
CA GLY A 18 6.93 -2.01 -5.63
C GLY A 18 6.48 -2.69 -4.33
N THR A 19 5.90 -3.90 -4.44
CA THR A 19 5.58 -4.85 -3.34
C THR A 19 6.37 -6.16 -3.42
N VAL A 20 6.33 -7.02 -2.40
CA VAL A 20 7.05 -8.31 -2.40
C VAL A 20 6.39 -9.37 -3.33
N SER A 21 5.13 -9.18 -3.74
CA SER A 21 4.29 -10.31 -4.16
C SER A 21 4.25 -10.66 -5.66
N ILE A 22 4.96 -9.99 -6.57
CA ILE A 22 4.83 -10.26 -8.01
C ILE A 22 6.19 -10.45 -8.70
N ILE A 23 6.79 -11.65 -8.59
CA ILE A 23 7.97 -12.05 -9.41
C ILE A 23 7.77 -13.42 -10.11
N HIS A 24 6.55 -13.96 -10.20
CA HIS A 24 6.35 -15.19 -11.00
C HIS A 24 6.03 -14.93 -12.49
N HIS A 25 5.92 -13.67 -12.95
CA HIS A 25 5.42 -13.36 -14.30
C HIS A 25 6.00 -12.07 -14.93
N ILE A 26 7.32 -11.90 -15.01
CA ILE A 26 7.91 -10.85 -15.86
C ILE A 26 8.28 -11.48 -17.22
N PRO A 27 7.57 -11.17 -18.32
CA PRO A 27 8.01 -11.55 -19.66
C PRO A 27 9.17 -10.66 -20.11
N SER A 28 10.21 -11.28 -20.66
CA SER A 28 11.48 -10.70 -21.09
C SER A 28 11.42 -9.68 -22.24
N HIS A 29 10.24 -9.22 -22.66
CA HIS A 29 10.02 -8.73 -24.03
C HIS A 29 9.52 -7.28 -24.18
N HIS A 30 9.55 -6.44 -23.14
CA HIS A 30 9.26 -5.01 -23.32
C HIS A 30 10.55 -4.18 -23.25
N HIS A 31 10.86 -3.50 -24.36
CA HIS A 31 11.98 -2.59 -24.57
C HIS A 31 11.85 -1.29 -23.75
N PHE A 32 11.69 -1.41 -22.43
CA PHE A 32 11.99 -0.33 -21.50
C PHE A 32 13.41 -0.55 -20.99
N ASN A 33 14.22 0.51 -20.90
CA ASN A 33 15.59 0.45 -20.38
C ASN A 33 15.61 -0.24 -18.99
N ALA A 34 15.86 -1.55 -19.01
CA ALA A 34 15.65 -2.46 -17.90
C ALA A 34 16.73 -2.36 -16.80
N HIS A 35 17.49 -1.27 -16.76
CA HIS A 35 18.57 -1.05 -15.79
C HIS A 35 18.12 -0.32 -14.51
N LEU A 36 16.88 0.17 -14.46
CA LEU A 36 16.43 1.04 -13.37
C LEU A 36 15.25 0.51 -12.56
N ILE A 37 14.70 -0.63 -12.99
CA ILE A 37 13.74 -1.37 -12.20
C ILE A 37 14.51 -1.99 -11.04
N PHE A 38 14.26 -1.55 -9.79
CA PHE A 38 14.75 -2.24 -8.59
C PHE A 38 14.38 -3.73 -8.71
N ARG A 39 15.34 -4.57 -9.11
CA ARG A 39 15.16 -6.02 -9.16
C ARG A 39 15.20 -6.53 -7.73
N ARG A 40 14.03 -6.56 -7.09
CA ARG A 40 13.91 -6.88 -5.67
C ARG A 40 14.42 -8.28 -5.31
N SER A 41 15.01 -8.31 -4.11
CA SER A 41 15.60 -9.40 -3.32
C SER A 41 16.80 -10.17 -3.86
N GLN A 42 17.23 -9.97 -5.11
CA GLN A 42 18.42 -10.67 -5.64
C GLN A 42 19.37 -9.83 -6.50
N ASP A 43 19.15 -8.53 -6.72
CA ASP A 43 20.20 -7.73 -7.36
C ASP A 43 21.33 -7.47 -6.36
N PRO A 44 22.54 -8.00 -6.57
CA PRO A 44 23.67 -7.72 -5.70
C PRO A 44 23.95 -6.21 -5.62
N ALA A 45 23.65 -5.44 -6.68
CA ALA A 45 23.83 -4.00 -6.70
C ALA A 45 22.99 -3.29 -5.62
N ASP A 46 21.78 -3.78 -5.34
CA ASP A 46 20.91 -3.22 -4.30
C ASP A 46 21.39 -3.57 -2.87
N ASN A 47 22.23 -4.59 -2.73
CA ASN A 47 22.84 -5.02 -1.47
C ASN A 47 24.27 -4.49 -1.27
N THR A 48 24.80 -3.75 -2.24
CA THR A 48 26.06 -3.06 -2.06
C THR A 48 25.82 -1.69 -1.41
N LEU A 49 26.64 -1.38 -0.41
CA LEU A 49 26.82 -0.02 0.12
C LEU A 49 27.55 0.88 -0.88
N SER A 50 27.47 0.58 -2.19
CA SER A 50 28.05 1.44 -3.21
C SER A 50 27.40 2.81 -3.08
N THR A 51 28.28 3.82 -3.07
CA THR A 51 28.04 5.22 -2.75
C THR A 51 26.73 5.69 -3.40
N PRO A 52 25.65 5.95 -2.63
CA PRO A 52 24.34 6.33 -3.16
C PRO A 52 24.30 7.65 -3.97
N GLY A 53 25.45 8.19 -4.36
CA GLY A 53 25.65 9.41 -5.11
C GLY A 53 25.99 9.25 -6.59
N GLU A 54 26.51 8.09 -7.02
CA GLU A 54 27.23 7.98 -8.29
C GLU A 54 26.34 7.85 -9.53
N ILE A 55 25.15 7.25 -9.38
CA ILE A 55 24.20 7.10 -10.49
C ILE A 55 23.18 8.25 -10.41
N PRO A 56 23.12 9.15 -11.42
CA PRO A 56 22.10 10.17 -11.47
C PRO A 56 20.71 9.54 -11.67
N PRO A 57 19.63 10.14 -11.14
CA PRO A 57 18.27 9.72 -11.45
C PRO A 57 18.01 9.77 -12.96
N ASP A 58 17.39 8.73 -13.51
CA ASP A 58 16.91 8.74 -14.88
C ASP A 58 15.66 9.63 -14.98
N PRO A 59 15.68 10.69 -15.80
CA PRO A 59 14.56 11.61 -15.92
C PRO A 59 13.29 10.98 -16.50
N SER A 60 13.38 9.80 -17.14
CA SER A 60 12.21 9.07 -17.64
C SER A 60 11.39 8.39 -16.53
N VAL A 61 11.96 8.20 -15.33
CA VAL A 61 11.24 7.64 -14.19
C VAL A 61 10.21 8.65 -13.67
N GLY A 62 8.95 8.36 -13.93
CA GLY A 62 7.81 9.18 -13.52
C GLY A 62 7.28 8.88 -12.12
N ALA A 63 7.66 7.76 -11.49
CA ALA A 63 7.17 7.42 -10.16
C ALA A 63 8.15 6.62 -9.28
N VAL A 64 8.09 6.86 -7.98
CA VAL A 64 8.64 5.99 -6.92
C VAL A 64 7.48 5.33 -6.18
N LEU A 65 7.41 4.00 -6.26
CA LEU A 65 6.39 3.19 -5.62
C LEU A 65 6.93 2.49 -4.37
N VAL A 66 6.37 2.82 -3.20
CA VAL A 66 6.72 2.21 -1.92
C VAL A 66 5.63 1.24 -1.47
N GLY A 67 6.06 0.07 -1.04
CA GLY A 67 5.20 -0.91 -0.41
C GLY A 67 5.97 -1.64 0.68
N LEU A 68 5.39 -2.71 1.21
CA LEU A 68 6.14 -3.59 2.10
C LEU A 68 7.37 -4.11 1.34
N ASP A 69 8.56 -3.88 1.90
CA ASP A 69 9.85 -4.40 1.43
C ASP A 69 10.60 -4.89 2.67
N THR A 70 10.53 -6.19 2.93
CA THR A 70 11.22 -6.84 4.06
C THR A 70 12.74 -6.85 3.90
N SER A 71 13.25 -6.41 2.75
CA SER A 71 14.68 -6.27 2.44
C SER A 71 15.04 -4.81 2.16
N ILE A 72 14.30 -3.85 2.74
CA ILE A 72 14.65 -2.43 2.64
C ILE A 72 16.04 -2.17 3.25
N ASN A 73 16.80 -1.24 2.67
CA ASN A 73 18.09 -0.82 3.17
C ASN A 73 18.34 0.67 2.83
N TYR A 74 19.44 1.22 3.34
CA TYR A 74 19.81 2.62 3.12
C TYR A 74 20.04 2.95 1.64
N THR A 75 20.62 2.04 0.85
CA THR A 75 20.86 2.24 -0.59
C THR A 75 19.55 2.46 -1.34
N LYS A 76 18.54 1.61 -1.10
CA LYS A 76 17.21 1.73 -1.69
C LYS A 76 16.51 3.04 -1.29
N LEU A 77 16.56 3.39 0.00
CA LEU A 77 15.98 4.64 0.50
C LEU A 77 16.68 5.86 -0.11
N SER A 78 18.00 5.85 -0.21
CA SER A 78 18.78 6.96 -0.79
C SER A 78 18.49 7.16 -2.27
N ARG A 79 18.35 6.07 -3.03
CA ARG A 79 17.94 6.11 -4.44
C ARG A 79 16.52 6.69 -4.56
N ALA A 80 15.55 6.12 -3.85
CA ALA A 80 14.17 6.63 -3.85
C ALA A 80 14.10 8.13 -3.48
N PHE A 81 14.84 8.53 -2.44
CA PHE A 81 14.96 9.93 -2.04
C PHE A 81 15.50 10.80 -3.17
N ARG A 82 16.56 10.38 -3.87
CA ARG A 82 17.13 11.17 -4.98
C ARG A 82 16.15 11.37 -6.13
N TYR A 83 15.41 10.33 -6.54
CA TYR A 83 14.38 10.46 -7.57
C TYR A 83 13.31 11.48 -7.17
N LEU A 84 12.82 11.37 -5.94
CA LEU A 84 11.78 12.26 -5.43
C LEU A 84 12.32 13.69 -5.23
N HIS A 85 13.49 13.84 -4.61
CA HIS A 85 14.06 15.14 -4.28
C HIS A 85 14.49 15.93 -5.53
N SER A 86 15.08 15.28 -6.54
CA SER A 86 15.55 15.95 -7.75
C SER A 86 14.46 16.23 -8.78
N ASN A 87 13.34 15.49 -8.75
CA ASN A 87 12.24 15.64 -9.68
C ASN A 87 10.91 15.86 -8.93
N PRO A 88 10.41 17.11 -8.85
CA PRO A 88 9.10 17.42 -8.29
C PRO A 88 7.93 16.68 -8.95
N GLU A 89 8.04 16.41 -10.25
CA GLU A 89 7.01 15.72 -11.04
C GLU A 89 7.04 14.19 -10.86
N CYS A 90 8.08 13.65 -10.23
CA CYS A 90 8.16 12.21 -9.94
C CYS A 90 7.15 11.85 -8.85
N ALA A 91 6.12 11.09 -9.20
CA ALA A 91 5.05 10.72 -8.29
C ALA A 91 5.57 9.89 -7.11
N PHE A 92 5.20 10.27 -5.89
CA PHE A 92 5.49 9.50 -4.68
C PHE A 92 4.27 8.65 -4.33
N LEU A 93 4.33 7.36 -4.66
CA LEU A 93 3.20 6.45 -4.50
C LEU A 93 3.47 5.46 -3.36
N ALA A 94 2.43 5.15 -2.60
CA ALA A 94 2.45 4.09 -1.59
C ALA A 94 1.34 3.10 -1.87
N THR A 95 1.60 1.80 -1.70
CA THR A 95 0.56 0.78 -1.80
C THR A 95 -0.45 0.84 -0.65
N ASN A 96 0.05 1.07 0.56
CA ASN A 96 -0.72 1.40 1.77
C ASN A 96 0.23 2.10 2.76
N GLU A 97 -0.34 2.74 3.78
CA GLU A 97 0.42 3.42 4.84
C GLU A 97 0.28 2.74 6.20
N ASP A 98 -0.06 1.45 6.22
CA ASP A 98 -0.22 0.70 7.46
C ASP A 98 1.11 0.64 8.22
N SER A 99 1.09 1.12 9.47
CA SER A 99 2.27 1.16 10.34
C SER A 99 2.77 -0.22 10.75
N THR A 100 1.85 -1.18 10.86
CA THR A 100 2.12 -2.56 11.31
C THR A 100 1.58 -3.59 10.33
N TYR A 101 2.20 -4.76 10.30
CA TYR A 101 1.83 -5.94 9.53
C TYR A 101 1.59 -7.12 10.49
N PRO A 102 0.37 -7.71 10.55
CA PRO A 102 0.11 -8.90 11.36
C PRO A 102 0.90 -10.12 10.86
N SER A 103 1.53 -10.86 11.78
CA SER A 103 2.15 -12.16 11.50
C SER A 103 1.77 -13.18 12.58
N GLU A 104 1.99 -14.46 12.32
CA GLU A 104 1.76 -15.54 13.29
C GLU A 104 2.49 -15.34 14.63
N LYS A 105 3.61 -14.61 14.62
CA LYS A 105 4.47 -14.38 15.79
C LYS A 105 4.28 -12.99 16.41
N GLY A 106 3.24 -12.27 16.01
CA GLY A 106 2.95 -10.91 16.47
C GLY A 106 3.08 -9.85 15.37
N LEU A 107 3.11 -8.58 15.78
CA LEU A 107 3.15 -7.44 14.86
C LEU A 107 4.57 -7.18 14.34
N LEU A 108 4.67 -7.00 13.04
CA LEU A 108 5.88 -6.55 12.34
C LEU A 108 5.70 -5.13 11.80
N PRO A 109 6.77 -4.43 11.39
CA PRO A 109 6.63 -3.18 10.65
C PRO A 109 5.86 -3.38 9.32
N GLY A 110 4.87 -2.52 9.07
CA GLY A 110 4.09 -2.49 7.84
C GLY A 110 4.70 -1.59 6.76
N ALA A 111 4.01 -1.43 5.62
CA ALA A 111 4.51 -0.60 4.51
C ALA A 111 4.67 0.88 4.91
N GLY A 112 3.81 1.40 5.79
CA GLY A 112 3.93 2.75 6.34
C GLY A 112 5.23 2.95 7.12
N ALA A 113 5.73 1.92 7.81
CA ALA A 113 7.02 1.98 8.49
C ALA A 113 8.21 2.03 7.50
N ILE A 114 8.09 1.37 6.34
CA ILE A 114 9.08 1.43 5.25
C ILE A 114 9.08 2.80 4.57
N LEU A 115 7.91 3.43 4.47
CA LEU A 115 7.69 4.75 3.89
C LEU A 115 8.23 5.89 4.77
N ALA A 116 8.17 5.72 6.10
CA ALA A 116 8.45 6.79 7.07
C ALA A 116 9.80 7.50 6.88
N PRO A 117 10.94 6.83 6.61
CA PRO A 117 12.21 7.51 6.39
C PRO A 117 12.20 8.48 5.21
N LEU A 118 11.51 8.11 4.12
CA LEU A 118 11.38 8.97 2.93
C LEU A 118 10.51 10.19 3.22
N ARG A 119 9.36 10.00 3.88
CA ARG A 119 8.50 11.10 4.34
C ARG A 119 9.29 12.10 5.20
N THR A 120 10.06 11.59 6.15
CA THR A 120 10.90 12.41 7.04
C THR A 120 11.95 13.18 6.26
N ALA A 121 12.66 12.52 5.33
CA ALA A 121 13.73 13.16 4.57
C ALA A 121 13.22 14.18 3.54
N LEU A 122 12.07 13.92 2.90
CA LEU A 122 11.48 14.81 1.88
C LEU A 122 10.72 15.99 2.49
N GLY A 123 10.32 15.87 3.76
CA GLY A 123 9.57 16.90 4.48
C GLY A 123 8.06 16.89 4.17
N PRO A 124 7.28 17.68 4.93
CA PRO A 124 5.82 17.63 4.91
C PRO A 124 5.18 18.11 3.59
N ASN A 125 5.93 18.86 2.78
CA ASN A 125 5.44 19.42 1.52
C ASN A 125 5.51 18.44 0.35
N ARG A 126 6.15 17.27 0.52
CA ARG A 126 6.17 16.24 -0.53
C ARG A 126 4.95 15.33 -0.37
N PRO A 127 3.91 15.45 -1.20
CA PRO A 127 2.74 14.59 -1.08
C PRO A 127 3.12 13.16 -1.41
N VAL A 128 2.59 12.22 -0.63
CA VAL A 128 2.56 10.80 -0.98
C VAL A 128 1.12 10.40 -1.25
N THR A 129 0.89 9.66 -2.32
CA THR A 129 -0.43 9.12 -2.65
C THR A 129 -0.48 7.64 -2.29
N ALA A 130 -1.16 7.33 -1.19
CA ALA A 130 -1.50 5.97 -0.84
C ALA A 130 -2.66 5.49 -1.74
N ILE A 131 -2.45 4.44 -2.51
CA ILE A 131 -3.46 3.93 -3.46
C ILE A 131 -4.43 2.94 -2.79
N GLY A 132 -4.01 2.29 -1.70
CA GLY A 132 -4.86 1.41 -0.90
C GLY A 132 -5.89 2.15 -0.04
N LYS A 133 -6.63 1.38 0.76
CA LYS A 133 -7.58 1.90 1.76
C LYS A 133 -6.90 2.94 2.68
N PRO A 134 -7.59 4.03 3.08
CA PRO A 134 -9.00 4.34 2.80
C PRO A 134 -9.25 5.10 1.48
N ASN A 135 -8.27 5.17 0.56
CA ASN A 135 -8.40 5.99 -0.64
C ASN A 135 -9.54 5.53 -1.56
N GLY A 136 -10.41 6.47 -1.94
CA GLY A 136 -11.53 6.25 -2.86
C GLY A 136 -11.12 5.74 -4.24
N LEU A 137 -9.89 6.03 -4.71
CA LEU A 137 -9.36 5.53 -5.98
C LEU A 137 -9.41 4.00 -6.06
N MET A 138 -9.12 3.30 -4.97
CA MET A 138 -9.21 1.84 -4.93
C MET A 138 -10.66 1.37 -5.12
N LEU A 139 -11.63 2.07 -4.54
CA LEU A 139 -13.02 1.71 -4.71
C LEU A 139 -13.52 1.99 -6.13
N ASP A 140 -13.11 3.11 -6.72
CA ASP A 140 -13.47 3.45 -8.09
C ASP A 140 -12.91 2.42 -9.07
N ALA A 141 -11.67 1.95 -8.85
CA ALA A 141 -11.10 0.84 -9.60
C ALA A 141 -11.89 -0.47 -9.44
N ILE A 142 -12.34 -0.80 -8.22
CA ILE A 142 -13.19 -1.98 -7.98
C ILE A 142 -14.53 -1.83 -8.70
N LYS A 143 -15.17 -0.65 -8.65
CA LYS A 143 -16.44 -0.34 -9.33
C LYS A 143 -16.32 -0.39 -10.85
N ALA A 144 -15.21 0.08 -11.40
CA ALA A 144 -14.96 0.05 -12.83
C ALA A 144 -14.80 -1.39 -13.36
N LYS A 145 -14.22 -2.29 -12.54
CA LYS A 145 -13.95 -3.68 -12.90
C LYS A 145 -15.09 -4.64 -12.57
N HIS A 146 -15.83 -4.37 -11.50
CA HIS A 146 -16.87 -5.24 -11.00
C HIS A 146 -18.17 -4.44 -10.87
N SER A 147 -19.21 -4.89 -11.57
CA SER A 147 -20.55 -4.35 -11.38
C SER A 147 -21.14 -4.91 -10.09
N PHE A 148 -21.29 -4.07 -9.07
CA PHE A 148 -21.98 -4.39 -7.82
C PHE A 148 -22.82 -3.21 -7.35
N ASP A 149 -23.85 -3.48 -6.55
CA ASP A 149 -24.64 -2.44 -5.88
C ASP A 149 -24.02 -2.12 -4.52
N PRO A 150 -23.49 -0.90 -4.29
CA PRO A 150 -22.94 -0.49 -3.00
C PRO A 150 -23.89 -0.73 -1.82
N LYS A 151 -25.20 -0.54 -2.03
CA LYS A 151 -26.23 -0.73 -0.98
C LYS A 151 -26.42 -2.19 -0.56
N ARG A 152 -25.93 -3.14 -1.39
CA ARG A 152 -25.98 -4.58 -1.14
C ARG A 152 -24.59 -5.18 -0.90
N THR A 153 -23.60 -4.32 -0.64
CA THR A 153 -22.20 -4.71 -0.48
C THR A 153 -21.72 -4.29 0.90
N ILE A 154 -20.91 -5.15 1.53
CA ILE A 154 -20.35 -4.92 2.85
C ILE A 154 -18.82 -4.97 2.78
N MET A 155 -18.16 -3.97 3.34
CA MET A 155 -16.73 -3.97 3.60
C MET A 155 -16.47 -4.67 4.92
N VAL A 156 -15.63 -5.70 4.90
CA VAL A 156 -15.23 -6.45 6.09
C VAL A 156 -13.75 -6.23 6.35
N GLY A 157 -13.40 -5.87 7.58
CA GLY A 157 -12.00 -5.66 7.95
C GLY A 157 -11.81 -5.50 9.45
N ASP A 158 -10.58 -5.24 9.86
CA ASP A 158 -10.13 -5.26 11.24
C ASP A 158 -9.54 -3.93 11.72
N ARG A 159 -9.52 -2.91 10.85
CA ARG A 159 -9.02 -1.56 11.15
C ARG A 159 -10.07 -0.48 10.89
N LEU A 160 -10.28 0.38 11.88
CA LEU A 160 -11.20 1.51 11.75
C LEU A 160 -10.77 2.51 10.67
N ASN A 161 -9.53 2.99 10.73
CA ASN A 161 -9.00 4.06 9.88
C ASN A 161 -8.61 3.63 8.45
N THR A 162 -8.80 2.36 8.10
CA THR A 162 -8.57 1.89 6.74
C THR A 162 -9.79 1.16 6.22
N ASP A 163 -10.18 0.03 6.81
CA ASP A 163 -11.29 -0.78 6.31
C ASP A 163 -12.65 -0.10 6.47
N ILE A 164 -12.94 0.35 7.69
CA ILE A 164 -14.24 0.93 7.99
C ILE A 164 -14.36 2.28 7.32
N GLU A 165 -13.31 3.11 7.36
CA GLU A 165 -13.30 4.37 6.63
C GLU A 165 -13.45 4.19 5.12
N PHE A 166 -12.81 3.17 4.53
CA PHE A 166 -12.97 2.82 3.11
C PHE A 166 -14.41 2.44 2.78
N GLY A 167 -15.01 1.54 3.56
CA GLY A 167 -16.38 1.10 3.35
C GLY A 167 -17.38 2.25 3.44
N LYS A 168 -17.26 3.10 4.47
CA LYS A 168 -18.14 4.26 4.67
C LYS A 168 -17.98 5.29 3.55
N SER A 169 -16.74 5.64 3.20
CA SER A 169 -16.47 6.56 2.08
C SER A 169 -17.00 6.02 0.76
N GLY A 170 -17.09 4.69 0.65
CA GLY A 170 -17.64 4.00 -0.51
C GLY A 170 -19.15 3.86 -0.59
N GLY A 171 -19.88 4.25 0.46
CA GLY A 171 -21.31 3.97 0.59
C GLY A 171 -21.63 2.48 0.74
N LEU A 172 -20.68 1.70 1.26
CA LEU A 172 -20.85 0.29 1.59
C LEU A 172 -21.28 0.17 3.05
N ALA A 173 -22.00 -0.90 3.39
CA ALA A 173 -22.11 -1.31 4.78
C ALA A 173 -20.73 -1.71 5.31
N THR A 174 -20.53 -1.66 6.62
CA THR A 174 -19.23 -1.98 7.24
C THR A 174 -19.37 -3.00 8.37
N LEU A 175 -18.49 -4.00 8.37
CA LEU A 175 -18.38 -5.00 9.41
C LEU A 175 -16.94 -5.04 9.93
N LEU A 176 -16.77 -4.68 11.20
CA LEU A 176 -15.51 -4.81 11.90
C LEU A 176 -15.39 -6.22 12.52
N VAL A 177 -14.25 -6.88 12.30
CA VAL A 177 -13.90 -8.15 12.97
C VAL A 177 -12.82 -7.90 14.02
N LEU A 178 -13.00 -8.43 15.23
CA LEU A 178 -12.10 -8.21 16.37
C LEU A 178 -10.93 -9.23 16.46
N THR A 179 -10.66 -9.96 15.37
CA THR A 179 -9.51 -10.89 15.29
C THR A 179 -8.19 -10.22 14.93
N GLY A 180 -8.21 -8.93 14.59
CA GLY A 180 -7.07 -8.21 14.03
C GLY A 180 -6.58 -7.06 14.91
N ILE A 181 -6.50 -5.87 14.34
CA ILE A 181 -5.82 -4.72 14.95
C ILE A 181 -6.70 -3.93 15.91
N THR A 182 -7.94 -3.62 15.53
CA THR A 182 -8.83 -2.82 16.37
C THR A 182 -9.33 -3.63 17.56
N SER A 183 -9.22 -3.04 18.74
CA SER A 183 -9.71 -3.54 20.02
C SER A 183 -11.11 -3.02 20.37
N GLU A 184 -11.81 -3.68 21.28
CA GLU A 184 -13.10 -3.18 21.79
C GLU A 184 -12.97 -1.83 22.53
N GLU A 185 -11.83 -1.58 23.16
CA GLU A 185 -11.57 -0.31 23.84
C GLU A 185 -11.56 0.88 22.87
N GLU A 186 -11.11 0.69 21.64
CA GLU A 186 -11.18 1.72 20.59
C GLU A 186 -12.62 2.02 20.15
N LEU A 187 -13.59 1.16 20.47
CA LEU A 187 -15.01 1.35 20.15
C LEU A 187 -15.80 1.96 21.29
N THR A 188 -15.57 1.49 22.52
CA THR A 188 -16.41 1.81 23.69
C THR A 188 -15.64 2.30 24.90
N GLY A 189 -14.31 2.43 24.79
CA GLY A 189 -13.45 2.91 25.85
C GLY A 189 -13.60 4.41 26.13
N PRO A 190 -12.73 4.98 26.98
CA PRO A 190 -12.82 6.38 27.39
C PRO A 190 -12.57 7.38 26.25
N ASN A 191 -11.84 6.97 25.21
CA ASN A 191 -11.55 7.77 24.01
C ASN A 191 -11.91 6.95 22.75
N PRO A 192 -13.21 6.73 22.48
CA PRO A 192 -13.61 5.91 21.36
C PRO A 192 -13.27 6.60 20.03
N SER A 193 -12.97 5.81 19.02
CA SER A 193 -12.76 6.28 17.66
C SER A 193 -13.99 6.99 17.13
N THR A 194 -13.78 8.06 16.36
CA THR A 194 -14.86 8.75 15.63
C THR A 194 -15.34 7.94 14.43
N ILE A 195 -14.57 6.95 13.98
CA ILE A 195 -14.91 6.06 12.88
C ILE A 195 -15.69 4.87 13.44
N VAL A 196 -17.01 4.93 13.31
CA VAL A 196 -17.94 3.92 13.83
C VAL A 196 -18.37 2.94 12.72
N PRO A 197 -18.15 1.62 12.88
CA PRO A 197 -18.64 0.60 11.96
C PRO A 197 -20.15 0.36 12.12
N ASP A 198 -20.83 -0.14 11.08
CA ASP A 198 -22.25 -0.48 11.14
C ASP A 198 -22.50 -1.76 11.97
N TYR A 199 -21.57 -2.71 11.88
CA TYR A 199 -21.62 -3.99 12.57
C TYR A 199 -20.25 -4.35 13.16
N VAL A 200 -20.26 -5.10 14.26
CA VAL A 200 -19.05 -5.63 14.92
C VAL A 200 -19.26 -7.11 15.19
N THR A 201 -18.22 -7.91 14.97
CA THR A 201 -18.24 -9.33 15.31
C THR A 201 -16.90 -9.81 15.84
N ALA A 202 -16.90 -10.88 16.62
CA ALA A 202 -15.69 -11.45 17.18
C ALA A 202 -14.79 -12.03 16.09
N SER A 203 -15.37 -12.64 15.04
CA SER A 203 -14.60 -13.26 13.96
C SER A 203 -15.36 -13.33 12.63
N ILE A 204 -14.63 -13.45 11.53
CA ILE A 204 -15.23 -13.72 10.21
C ILE A 204 -16.07 -15.02 10.20
N GLY A 205 -15.76 -15.99 11.07
CA GLY A 205 -16.49 -17.25 11.17
C GLY A 205 -17.95 -17.08 11.61
N ASP A 206 -18.26 -15.99 12.31
CA ASP A 206 -19.61 -15.70 12.78
C ASP A 206 -20.55 -15.29 11.65
N LEU A 207 -20.03 -14.79 10.52
CA LEU A 207 -20.83 -14.56 9.30
C LEU A 207 -21.49 -15.84 8.79
N ARG A 208 -20.83 -17.00 8.95
CA ARG A 208 -21.43 -18.27 8.51
C ARG A 208 -22.75 -18.52 9.22
N LYS A 209 -22.85 -18.17 10.52
CA LYS A 209 -24.07 -18.35 11.30
C LYS A 209 -25.18 -17.41 10.81
N ALA A 210 -24.81 -16.19 10.45
CA ALA A 210 -25.74 -15.17 9.94
C ALA A 210 -26.25 -15.47 8.52
N LEU A 211 -25.42 -16.06 7.66
CA LEU A 211 -25.74 -16.38 6.25
C LEU A 211 -26.41 -17.74 6.04
N SER A 212 -26.49 -18.58 7.08
CA SER A 212 -27.11 -19.91 6.98
C SER A 212 -28.62 -19.92 7.26
N ASN A 213 -29.24 -18.74 7.40
CA ASN A 213 -30.68 -18.53 7.57
C ASN A 213 -31.26 -17.85 6.32
#